data_AF-A0A0E9XKB1-F1
#
_entry.id   AF-A0A0E9XKB1-F1
#
_cell.length_a   1.000
_cell.length_b   1.000
_cell.length_c   1.000
_cell.angle_alpha   90.00
_cell.angle_beta   90.00
_cell.angle_gamma   90.00
#
_symmetry.space_group_name_H-M   'P 1'
#
loop_
_entity.id
_entity.type
_entity.pdbx_description
1 polymer ?
#
loop_
_entity_poly.entity_id
_entity_poly.type
_entity_poly.pdbx_seq_one_letter_code
_entity_poly.pdbx_strand_id
1 'polypeptide(L)'
;MKAVILAAGYGTRLQRDVENDTTGKFQHLIGIPKPMLPVGNGALISHWVNAFNTSGCVDTIFVVTNQLYHNIFEEWARPFPNVRVLSDGTQKNEERLGAVACLQLTVKHFRIEDHVIVIGG
;
A
#
# COMPACT_ATOMS: atom_id res chain seq x y z
N MET A 1 13.10 0.98 -14.92
CA MET A 1 13.09 0.39 -13.57
C MET A 1 11.67 0.45 -13.03
N LYS A 2 11.27 -0.54 -12.22
CA LYS A 2 9.93 -0.61 -11.61
C LYS A 2 10.01 -0.40 -10.09
N ALA A 3 8.88 -0.08 -9.48
CA ALA A 3 8.74 -0.09 -8.03
C ALA A 3 7.60 -1.02 -7.60
N VAL A 4 7.77 -1.72 -6.48
CA VAL A 4 6.71 -2.48 -5.80
C VAL A 4 6.56 -1.95 -4.38
N ILE A 5 5.37 -1.48 -4.02
CA ILE A 5 5.00 -1.06 -2.67
C ILE A 5 4.16 -2.16 -2.03
N LEU A 6 4.65 -2.71 -0.92
CA LEU A 6 4.00 -3.77 -0.16
C LEU A 6 3.01 -3.16 0.85
N ALA A 7 1.73 -3.18 0.51
CA ALA A 7 0.63 -2.52 1.23
C ALA A 7 -0.49 -3.49 1.66
N ALA A 8 -0.23 -4.79 1.73
CA ALA A 8 -1.19 -5.83 2.14
C ALA A 8 -1.32 -6.01 3.66
N GLY A 9 -0.58 -5.22 4.45
CA GLY A 9 -0.62 -5.28 5.90
C GLY A 9 -1.95 -4.77 6.48
N TYR A 10 -2.38 -5.39 7.57
CA TYR A 10 -3.64 -5.06 8.26
C TYR A 10 -3.49 -3.98 9.34
N GLY A 11 -2.27 -3.49 9.60
CA GLY A 11 -2.03 -2.38 10.53
C GLY A 11 -2.45 -2.64 11.98
N THR A 12 -2.56 -3.92 12.39
CA THR A 12 -3.27 -4.35 13.62
C THR A 12 -2.81 -3.66 14.91
N ARG A 13 -1.52 -3.33 15.03
CA ARG A 13 -1.00 -2.61 16.21
C ARG A 13 -1.53 -1.18 16.29
N LEU A 14 -1.36 -0.42 15.21
CA LEU A 14 -1.79 0.98 15.17
C LEU A 14 -3.32 1.10 15.21
N GLN A 15 -4.05 0.20 14.54
CA GLN A 15 -5.51 0.15 14.64
C GLN A 15 -5.96 -0.07 16.08
N ARG A 16 -5.34 -1.02 16.81
CA ARG A 16 -5.61 -1.22 18.25
C ARG A 16 -5.29 0.03 19.08
N ASP A 17 -4.19 0.71 18.82
CA ASP A 17 -3.80 1.91 19.57
C ASP A 17 -4.80 3.06 19.33
N VAL A 18 -5.30 3.20 18.10
CA VAL A 18 -6.33 4.18 17.73
C VAL A 18 -7.69 3.84 18.33
N GLU A 19 -8.09 2.56 18.30
CA GLU A 19 -9.35 2.09 18.89
C GLU A 19 -9.37 2.28 20.42
N ASN A 20 -8.23 2.14 21.09
CA ASN A 20 -8.10 2.31 22.53
C ASN A 20 -7.83 3.77 22.97
N ASP A 21 -7.71 4.72 22.04
CA ASP A 21 -7.52 6.13 22.37
C ASP A 21 -8.76 6.71 23.05
N THR A 22 -8.66 6.93 24.37
CA THR A 22 -9.73 7.51 25.18
C THR A 22 -9.94 9.00 24.96
N THR A 23 -8.99 9.67 24.30
CA THR A 23 -9.11 11.11 24.00
C THR A 23 -10.02 11.40 22.82
N GLY A 24 -10.32 10.38 22.01
CA GLY A 24 -11.12 10.50 20.79
C GLY A 24 -10.39 11.20 19.63
N LYS A 25 -9.14 11.63 19.83
CA LYS A 25 -8.35 12.42 18.87
C LYS A 25 -8.16 11.67 17.56
N PHE A 26 -8.01 10.35 17.61
CA PHE A 26 -7.65 9.53 16.45
C PHE A 26 -8.81 8.69 15.88
N GLN A 27 -10.02 8.80 16.42
CA GLN A 27 -11.18 7.97 16.00
C GLN A 27 -11.45 8.00 14.49
N HIS A 28 -11.20 9.13 13.83
CA HIS A 28 -11.33 9.28 12.38
C HIS A 28 -10.34 8.44 11.55
N LEU A 29 -9.35 7.79 12.18
CA LEU A 29 -8.35 6.94 11.53
C LEU A 29 -8.66 5.43 11.63
N ILE A 30 -9.72 5.06 12.35
CA ILE A 30 -10.14 3.66 12.49
C ILE A 30 -10.51 3.09 11.12
N GLY A 31 -10.04 1.87 10.83
CA GLY A 31 -10.29 1.17 9.57
C GLY A 31 -9.49 1.71 8.37
N ILE A 32 -8.75 2.80 8.52
CA ILE A 32 -7.88 3.32 7.45
C ILE A 32 -6.62 2.45 7.36
N PRO A 33 -6.30 1.84 6.19
CA PRO A 33 -5.07 1.08 6.03
C PRO A 33 -3.85 1.96 6.30
N LYS A 34 -2.83 1.43 6.99
CA LYS A 34 -1.65 2.21 7.42
C LYS A 34 -1.01 3.04 6.28
N PRO A 35 -0.81 2.51 5.05
CA PRO A 35 -0.27 3.32 3.95
C PRO A 35 -1.17 4.50 3.53
N MET A 36 -2.46 4.46 3.84
CA MET A 36 -3.43 5.51 3.54
C MET A 36 -3.59 6.56 4.64
N LEU A 37 -2.92 6.39 5.80
CA LEU A 37 -2.98 7.36 6.88
C LEU A 37 -2.37 8.71 6.45
N PRO A 38 -2.92 9.84 6.94
CA PRO A 38 -2.46 11.16 6.56
C PRO A 38 -1.08 11.46 7.17
N VAL A 39 -0.15 11.90 6.33
CA VAL A 39 1.16 12.43 6.72
C VAL A 39 1.34 13.76 5.99
N GLY A 40 1.28 14.88 6.73
CA GLY A 40 1.25 16.21 6.13
C GLY A 40 0.02 16.39 5.24
N ASN A 41 0.25 16.75 3.97
CA ASN A 41 -0.82 17.13 3.04
C ASN A 41 -1.40 15.95 2.22
N GLY A 42 -1.08 14.70 2.56
CA GLY A 42 -1.56 13.54 1.80
C GLY A 42 -1.35 12.21 2.50
N ALA A 43 -1.88 11.14 1.89
CA ALA A 43 -1.67 9.78 2.38
C ALA A 43 -0.19 9.39 2.35
N LEU A 44 0.27 8.62 3.35
CA LEU A 44 1.65 8.17 3.50
C LEU A 44 2.22 7.59 2.19
N ILE A 45 1.47 6.70 1.54
CA ILE A 45 1.87 6.06 0.28
C ILE A 45 2.09 7.06 -0.87
N SER A 46 1.38 8.19 -0.87
CA SER A 46 1.52 9.22 -1.91
C SER A 46 2.90 9.87 -1.92
N HIS A 47 3.56 9.94 -0.76
CA HIS A 47 4.92 10.48 -0.67
C HIS A 47 5.92 9.63 -1.44
N TRP A 48 5.77 8.30 -1.42
CA TRP A 48 6.59 7.39 -2.22
C TRP A 48 6.32 7.55 -3.71
N VAL A 49 5.04 7.60 -4.11
CA VAL A 49 4.66 7.81 -5.52
C VAL A 49 5.23 9.14 -6.04
N ASN A 50 5.10 10.21 -5.26
CA ASN A 50 5.63 11.53 -5.63
C ASN A 50 7.16 11.52 -5.72
N ALA A 51 7.86 10.84 -4.82
CA ALA A 51 9.31 10.71 -4.87
C ALA A 51 9.78 9.94 -6.13
N PHE A 52 9.08 8.86 -6.49
CA PHE A 52 9.36 8.11 -7.72
C PHE A 52 9.07 8.92 -8.99
N ASN A 53 7.95 9.63 -9.03
CA ASN A 53 7.60 10.48 -10.17
C ASN A 53 8.58 11.66 -10.32
N THR A 54 9.02 12.24 -9.22
CA THR A 54 9.99 13.35 -9.22
C THR A 54 11.37 12.90 -9.66
N SER A 55 11.82 11.69 -9.28
CA SER A 55 13.13 11.20 -9.70
C SER A 55 13.18 10.83 -11.18
N GLY A 56 12.04 10.46 -11.78
CA GLY A 56 11.97 10.02 -13.17
C GLY A 56 12.60 8.65 -13.45
N CYS A 57 13.14 7.99 -12.42
CA CYS A 57 13.83 6.70 -12.58
C CYS A 57 12.87 5.50 -12.67
N VAL A 58 11.66 5.65 -12.13
CA VAL A 58 10.63 4.60 -12.06
C VAL A 58 9.50 4.92 -13.02
N ASP A 59 9.27 4.06 -14.00
CA ASP A 59 8.25 4.28 -15.02
C ASP A 59 6.86 3.74 -14.58
N THR A 60 6.80 2.73 -13.71
CA THR A 60 5.58 2.07 -13.26
C THR A 60 5.73 1.62 -11.81
N ILE A 61 4.69 1.87 -11.02
CA ILE A 61 4.62 1.58 -9.59
C ILE A 61 3.52 0.55 -9.37
N PHE A 62 3.86 -0.59 -8.79
CA PHE A 62 2.91 -1.63 -8.44
C PHE A 62 2.62 -1.57 -6.94
N VAL A 63 1.36 -1.51 -6.55
CA VAL A 63 0.94 -1.54 -5.15
C VAL A 63 0.22 -2.85 -4.91
N VAL A 64 0.76 -3.71 -4.07
CA VAL A 64 0.09 -4.96 -3.67
C VAL A 64 -0.57 -4.76 -2.31
N THR A 65 -1.88 -5.00 -2.25
CA THR A 65 -2.69 -4.85 -1.03
C THR A 65 -3.57 -6.07 -0.80
N ASN A 66 -4.32 -6.11 0.29
CA ASN A 66 -5.27 -7.18 0.55
C ASN A 66 -6.64 -6.86 -0.07
N GLN A 67 -7.50 -7.88 -0.17
CA GLN A 67 -8.82 -7.74 -0.78
C GLN A 67 -9.73 -6.78 0.00
N LEU A 68 -9.57 -6.71 1.32
CA LEU A 68 -10.33 -5.81 2.19
C LEU A 68 -10.09 -4.33 1.83
N TYR A 69 -8.84 -3.95 1.57
CA TYR A 69 -8.46 -2.57 1.28
C TYR A 69 -8.31 -2.25 -0.21
N HIS A 70 -8.45 -3.24 -1.09
CA HIS A 70 -8.21 -3.11 -2.53
C HIS A 70 -8.91 -1.89 -3.16
N ASN A 71 -10.21 -1.72 -2.90
CA ASN A 71 -10.98 -0.61 -3.48
C ASN A 71 -10.49 0.76 -2.99
N ILE A 72 -9.99 0.87 -1.76
CA ILE A 72 -9.44 2.13 -1.22
C ILE A 72 -8.20 2.53 -2.02
N PHE A 73 -7.32 1.57 -2.33
CA PHE A 73 -6.12 1.82 -3.11
C PHE A 73 -6.42 2.09 -4.59
N GLU A 74 -7.38 1.39 -5.19
CA GLU A 74 -7.83 1.67 -6.57
C GLU A 74 -8.36 3.10 -6.72
N GLU A 75 -9.23 3.55 -5.80
CA GLU A 75 -9.73 4.92 -5.79
C GLU A 75 -8.60 5.95 -5.61
N TRP A 76 -7.69 5.70 -4.67
CA TRP A 76 -6.51 6.55 -4.45
C TRP A 76 -5.56 6.58 -5.65
N ALA A 77 -5.46 5.50 -6.42
CA ALA A 77 -4.55 5.37 -7.55
C ALA A 77 -5.03 6.11 -8.82
N ARG A 78 -6.32 6.44 -8.93
CA ARG A 78 -6.92 7.11 -10.11
C ARG A 78 -6.14 8.32 -10.67
N PRO A 79 -5.63 9.27 -9.86
CA PRO A 79 -4.87 10.40 -10.38
C PRO A 79 -3.43 10.03 -10.82
N PHE A 80 -2.97 8.80 -10.57
CA PHE A 80 -1.62 8.33 -10.87
C PHE A 80 -1.64 7.28 -12.01
N PRO A 81 -1.49 7.70 -13.28
CA PRO A 81 -1.63 6.79 -14.42
C PRO A 81 -0.57 5.68 -14.48
N ASN A 82 0.55 5.85 -13.78
CA ASN A 82 1.63 4.86 -13.71
C ASN A 82 1.53 3.93 -12.48
N VAL A 83 0.48 4.05 -11.66
CA VAL A 83 0.24 3.19 -10.51
C VAL A 83 -0.71 2.07 -10.91
N ARG A 84 -0.38 0.82 -10.54
CA ARG A 84 -1.24 -0.34 -10.71
C ARG A 84 -1.43 -1.04 -9.37
N VAL A 85 -2.67 -1.28 -8.98
CA VAL A 85 -2.99 -1.96 -7.73
C VAL A 85 -3.27 -3.44 -8.00
N LEU A 86 -2.83 -4.30 -7.08
CA LEU A 86 -3.07 -5.74 -7.11
C LEU A 86 -3.54 -6.21 -5.74
N SER A 87 -4.64 -6.94 -5.70
CA SER A 87 -5.06 -7.68 -4.51
C SER A 87 -4.26 -8.97 -4.35
N ASP A 88 -3.82 -9.27 -3.14
CA ASP A 88 -3.26 -10.56 -2.75
C ASP A 88 -4.33 -11.63 -2.48
N GLY A 89 -5.61 -11.25 -2.54
CA GLY A 89 -6.77 -12.11 -2.36
C GLY A 89 -7.15 -12.38 -0.91
N THR A 90 -6.33 -11.98 0.07
CA THR A 90 -6.60 -12.22 1.49
C THR A 90 -7.64 -11.24 2.01
N GLN A 91 -8.51 -11.70 2.92
CA GLN A 91 -9.54 -10.84 3.53
C GLN A 91 -9.31 -10.65 5.03
N LYS A 92 -8.48 -11.49 5.65
CA LYS A 92 -8.16 -11.44 7.08
C LYS A 92 -6.65 -11.48 7.32
N ASN A 93 -6.25 -10.93 8.46
CA ASN A 93 -4.84 -10.83 8.84
C ASN A 93 -4.17 -12.21 9.01
N GLU A 94 -4.92 -13.23 9.41
CA GLU A 94 -4.42 -14.60 9.63
C GLU A 94 -4.10 -15.29 8.30
N GLU A 95 -4.70 -14.84 7.20
CA GLU A 95 -4.53 -15.38 5.85
C GLU A 95 -3.38 -14.72 5.09
N ARG A 96 -2.75 -13.69 5.67
CA ARG A 96 -1.76 -12.85 4.97
C ARG A 96 -0.63 -13.67 4.36
N LEU A 97 -0.30 -13.39 3.10
CA LEU A 97 0.77 -14.10 2.39
C LEU A 97 2.17 -13.72 2.91
N GLY A 98 2.31 -12.52 3.47
CA GLY A 98 3.58 -11.95 3.87
C GLY A 98 4.33 -11.26 2.73
N ALA A 99 5.34 -10.47 3.08
CA ALA A 99 6.02 -9.54 2.16
C ALA A 99 6.63 -10.23 0.93
N VAL A 100 7.35 -11.34 1.14
CA VAL A 100 8.04 -12.07 0.07
C VAL A 100 7.06 -12.68 -0.93
N ALA A 101 5.97 -13.29 -0.43
CA ALA A 101 4.93 -13.86 -1.28
C ALA A 101 4.16 -12.78 -2.05
N CYS A 102 3.88 -11.63 -1.43
CA CYS A 102 3.26 -10.48 -2.11
C CYS A 102 4.15 -9.93 -3.23
N LEU A 103 5.46 -9.82 -2.99
CA LEU A 103 6.42 -9.42 -4.03
C LEU A 103 6.43 -10.43 -5.19
N GLN A 104 6.52 -11.73 -4.87
CA GLN A 104 6.51 -12.79 -5.89
C GLN A 104 5.21 -12.79 -6.71
N LEU A 105 4.06 -12.63 -6.04
CA LEU A 105 2.76 -12.51 -6.69
C LEU A 105 2.74 -11.35 -7.69
N THR A 106 3.21 -10.17 -7.26
CA THR A 106 3.24 -8.95 -8.08
C THR A 106 4.14 -9.12 -9.31
N VAL A 107 5.36 -9.62 -9.10
CA VAL A 107 6.35 -9.85 -10.18
C VAL A 107 5.80 -10.85 -11.20
N LYS A 108 5.18 -11.95 -10.76
CA LYS A 108 4.59 -12.96 -11.64
C LYS A 108 3.36 -12.44 -12.38
N HIS A 109 2.45 -11.76 -11.68
CA HIS A 109 1.20 -11.26 -12.25
C HIS A 109 1.45 -10.25 -13.37
N PHE A 110 2.33 -9.27 -13.13
CA PHE A 110 2.65 -8.23 -14.12
C PHE A 110 3.82 -8.59 -15.04
N ARG A 111 4.39 -9.81 -14.92
CA ARG A 111 5.54 -10.28 -15.71
C ARG A 111 6.68 -9.26 -15.72
N ILE A 112 7.11 -8.84 -14.54
CA ILE A 112 8.13 -7.80 -14.40
C ILE A 112 9.51 -8.38 -14.79
N GLU A 113 10.06 -7.91 -15.90
CA GLU A 113 11.37 -8.28 -16.45
C GLU A 113 12.34 -7.07 -16.42
N ASP A 114 12.47 -6.41 -15.27
CA ASP A 114 13.28 -5.21 -15.08
C ASP A 114 13.77 -5.12 -13.62
N HIS A 115 14.73 -4.24 -13.32
CA HIS A 115 15.15 -3.93 -11.96
C HIS A 115 14.00 -3.36 -11.14
N VAL A 116 13.86 -3.84 -9.90
CA VAL A 116 12.75 -3.50 -9.01
C VAL A 116 13.27 -2.86 -7.72
N ILE A 117 12.74 -1.69 -7.38
CA ILE A 117 12.82 -1.13 -6.02
C ILE A 117 11.63 -1.68 -5.22
N VAL A 118 11.88 -2.17 -4.01
CA VAL A 118 10.83 -2.69 -3.12
C VAL A 118 10.70 -1.78 -1.91
N ILE A 119 9.49 -1.31 -1.63
CA ILE A 119 9.14 -0.52 -0.44
C ILE A 119 8.27 -1.38 0.48
N GLY A 120 8.75 -1.61 1.71
CA GLY A 120 8.00 -2.29 2.77
C GLY A 120 7.73 -1.37 3.96
N GLY A 121 6.64 -1.61 4.70
CA GLY A 121 6.26 -0.82 5.88
C GLY A 121 5.11 -1.38 6.69
#